data_AF-A0A2V1IM71-F1
#
_entry.id   AF-A0A2V1IM71-F1
#
_cell.length_a   1.000
_cell.length_b   1.000
_cell.length_c   1.000
_cell.angle_alpha   90.00
_cell.angle_beta   90.00
_cell.angle_gamma   90.00
#
_symmetry.space_group_name_H-M   'P 1'
#
loop_
_entity.id
_entity.type
_entity.pdbx_description
1 polymer ?
#
loop_
_entity_poly.entity_id
_entity_poly.type
_entity_poly.pdbx_seq_one_letter_code
_entity_poly.pdbx_strand_id
1 'polypeptide(L)'
;MKIDKSLSIKLTEVNVVMTILIVWLHIAPIFNLPQWVQQIAIIAVPCFWTISAFLYFASFDFSSPWMSYKSRLFTRARTILVPFIVFNIFGLLFSLALFQIHPVDYHPLDGVNAGNCLQALYHSKWNGALWYLRALFEFALIAPSIGYIIRATKWSILLVVPIYLLCQYAPYSSFIYWMVNIFTGAYIAIWHEQLIAYYTRYKKLYISTLIIILGGGNSSLAFRLLR
;
A
#
# COMPACT_ATOMS: atom_id res chain seq x y z
N MET A 1 -11.34 -17.02 5.96
CA MET A 1 -11.57 -16.12 7.12
C MET A 1 -12.76 -15.22 6.79
N LYS A 2 -13.71 -15.03 7.71
CA LYS A 2 -14.68 -13.92 7.62
C LYS A 2 -14.27 -12.91 8.68
N ILE A 3 -13.58 -11.84 8.27
CA ILE A 3 -13.30 -10.73 9.19
C ILE A 3 -14.64 -10.15 9.62
N ASP A 4 -14.74 -9.76 10.89
CA ASP A 4 -15.86 -8.95 11.37
C ASP A 4 -16.11 -7.76 10.43
N LYS A 5 -17.38 -7.56 10.08
CA LYS A 5 -17.78 -6.52 9.12
C LYS A 5 -17.40 -5.13 9.63
N SER A 6 -17.51 -4.89 10.95
CA SER A 6 -17.14 -3.63 11.56
C SER A 6 -15.62 -3.37 11.46
N LEU A 7 -14.78 -4.37 11.73
CA LEU A 7 -13.32 -4.25 11.53
C LEU A 7 -12.95 -3.98 10.07
N SER A 8 -13.59 -4.66 9.11
CA SER A 8 -13.38 -4.42 7.68
C SER A 8 -13.72 -2.99 7.26
N ILE A 9 -14.80 -2.42 7.79
CA ILE A 9 -15.20 -1.02 7.53
C ILE A 9 -14.14 -0.06 8.07
N LYS A 10 -13.75 -0.20 9.34
CA LYS A 10 -12.74 0.67 9.97
C LYS A 10 -11.40 0.65 9.23
N LEU A 11 -10.94 -0.53 8.83
CA LEU A 11 -9.70 -0.66 8.05
C LEU A 11 -9.83 0.00 6.66
N THR A 12 -11.01 -0.07 6.05
CA THR A 12 -11.28 0.62 4.78
C THR A 12 -11.25 2.14 4.95
N GLU A 13 -11.87 2.66 6.00
CA GLU A 13 -11.84 4.10 6.34
C GLU A 13 -10.41 4.59 6.58
N VAL A 14 -9.62 3.85 7.36
CA VAL A 14 -8.20 4.15 7.57
C VAL A 14 -7.44 4.13 6.24
N ASN A 15 -7.71 3.17 5.35
CA ASN A 15 -7.06 3.11 4.04
C ASN A 15 -7.40 4.29 3.13
N VAL A 16 -8.63 4.84 3.24
CA VAL A 16 -9.02 6.09 2.57
C VAL A 16 -8.23 7.27 3.12
N VAL A 17 -8.10 7.37 4.46
CA VAL A 17 -7.26 8.41 5.08
C VAL A 17 -5.80 8.29 4.61
N MET A 18 -5.25 7.07 4.54
CA MET A 18 -3.90 6.87 4.01
C MET A 18 -3.79 7.30 2.55
N THR A 19 -4.82 7.05 1.73
CA THR A 19 -4.87 7.49 0.32
C THR A 19 -4.81 9.02 0.22
N ILE A 20 -5.59 9.72 1.05
CA ILE A 20 -5.55 11.19 1.12
C ILE A 20 -4.16 11.67 1.51
N LEU A 21 -3.54 11.07 2.52
CA LEU A 21 -2.19 11.41 2.96
C LEU A 21 -1.14 11.11 1.88
N ILE A 22 -1.28 10.05 1.10
CA ILE A 22 -0.38 9.76 -0.04
C ILE A 22 -0.51 10.83 -1.11
N VAL A 23 -1.72 11.25 -1.47
CA VAL A 23 -1.91 12.37 -2.40
C VAL A 23 -1.30 13.64 -1.82
N TRP A 24 -1.51 13.89 -0.53
CA TRP A 24 -0.94 15.01 0.20
C TRP A 24 0.60 15.02 0.14
N LEU A 25 1.24 13.87 0.30
CA LEU A 25 2.71 13.72 0.21
C LEU A 25 3.26 14.23 -1.12
N HIS A 26 2.57 13.96 -2.23
CA HIS A 26 3.05 14.29 -3.57
C HIS A 26 2.78 15.74 -3.96
N ILE A 27 1.81 16.40 -3.33
CA ILE A 27 1.57 17.84 -3.51
C ILE A 27 2.41 18.70 -2.55
N ALA A 28 2.89 18.13 -1.44
CA ALA A 28 3.62 18.88 -0.42
C ALA A 28 4.84 19.64 -0.93
N PRO A 29 5.68 19.10 -1.85
CA PRO A 29 6.80 19.85 -2.43
C PRO A 29 6.33 21.01 -3.31
N ILE A 30 5.18 20.88 -3.98
CA ILE A 30 4.63 21.93 -4.88
C ILE A 30 4.17 23.14 -4.07
N PHE A 31 3.58 22.90 -2.90
CA PHE A 31 3.03 23.96 -2.03
C PHE A 31 3.93 24.32 -0.84
N ASN A 32 5.19 23.85 -0.82
CA ASN A 32 6.16 24.10 0.27
C ASN A 32 5.59 23.81 1.68
N LEU A 33 4.88 22.69 1.83
CA LEU A 33 4.23 22.36 3.09
C LEU A 33 5.24 21.96 4.19
N PRO A 34 4.92 22.19 5.48
CA PRO A 34 5.82 21.91 6.59
C PRO A 34 6.33 20.46 6.63
N GLN A 35 7.57 20.27 7.08
CA GLN A 35 8.24 18.97 7.11
C GLN A 35 7.49 17.90 7.92
N TRP A 36 6.84 18.28 9.02
CA TRP A 36 6.06 17.34 9.85
C TRP A 36 4.87 16.75 9.07
N VAL A 37 4.29 17.49 8.13
CA VAL A 37 3.21 17.02 7.24
C VAL A 37 3.75 15.92 6.32
N GLN A 38 4.95 16.13 5.77
CA GLN A 38 5.61 15.15 4.90
C GLN A 38 5.96 13.88 5.68
N GLN A 39 6.43 14.00 6.92
CA GLN A 39 6.76 12.85 7.79
C GLN A 39 5.53 11.97 8.10
N ILE A 40 4.38 12.59 8.44
CA ILE A 40 3.13 11.85 8.65
C ILE A 40 2.71 11.14 7.37
N ALA A 41 2.81 11.82 6.24
CA ALA A 41 2.41 11.28 4.95
C ALA A 41 3.34 10.19 4.42
N ILE A 42 4.63 10.19 4.81
CA ILE A 42 5.58 9.11 4.50
C ILE A 42 5.17 7.80 5.18
N ILE A 43 4.70 7.84 6.44
CA ILE A 43 4.24 6.64 7.17
C ILE A 43 2.95 6.08 6.56
N ALA A 44 2.13 6.92 5.92
CA ALA A 44 0.88 6.49 5.32
C ALA A 44 1.07 5.46 4.19
N VAL A 45 2.16 5.56 3.42
CA VAL A 45 2.42 4.70 2.26
C VAL A 45 2.66 3.23 2.67
N PRO A 46 3.59 2.89 3.59
CA PRO A 46 3.74 1.51 4.06
C PRO A 46 2.49 0.97 4.75
N CYS A 47 1.77 1.79 5.52
CA CYS A 47 0.50 1.41 6.15
C CYS A 47 -0.57 1.07 5.11
N PHE A 48 -0.73 1.89 4.07
CA PHE A 48 -1.65 1.66 2.96
C PHE A 48 -1.39 0.31 2.29
N TRP A 49 -0.12 -0.01 2.00
CA TRP A 49 0.25 -1.27 1.36
C TRP A 49 -0.06 -2.48 2.22
N THR A 50 0.26 -2.42 3.51
CA THR A 50 -0.03 -3.50 4.46
C THR A 50 -1.54 -3.71 4.63
N ILE A 51 -2.34 -2.65 4.80
CA ILE A 51 -3.80 -2.74 4.92
C ILE A 51 -4.42 -3.25 3.62
N SER A 52 -3.98 -2.74 2.47
CA SER A 52 -4.49 -3.14 1.16
C SER A 52 -4.25 -4.63 0.87
N ALA A 53 -3.06 -5.15 1.21
CA ALA A 53 -2.76 -6.57 1.08
C ALA A 53 -3.57 -7.41 2.08
N PHE A 54 -3.66 -6.97 3.34
CA PHE A 54 -4.48 -7.63 4.35
C PHE A 54 -5.93 -7.78 3.90
N LEU A 55 -6.59 -6.68 3.49
CA LEU A 55 -7.98 -6.70 3.04
C LEU A 55 -8.19 -7.58 1.80
N TYR A 56 -7.21 -7.61 0.88
CA TYR A 56 -7.26 -8.47 -0.30
C TYR A 56 -7.31 -9.95 0.09
N PHE A 57 -6.33 -10.42 0.87
CA PHE A 57 -6.21 -11.83 1.24
C PHE A 57 -7.21 -12.26 2.30
N ALA A 58 -7.64 -11.35 3.15
CA ALA A 58 -8.66 -11.61 4.15
C ALA A 58 -9.97 -12.11 3.57
N SER A 59 -10.31 -11.60 2.40
CA SER A 59 -11.53 -11.94 1.68
C SER A 59 -11.27 -12.93 0.53
N PHE A 60 -10.00 -13.29 0.26
CA PHE A 60 -9.63 -14.20 -0.81
C PHE A 60 -10.01 -15.65 -0.44
N ASP A 61 -10.78 -16.30 -1.31
CA ASP A 61 -11.13 -17.69 -1.14
C ASP A 61 -10.12 -18.61 -1.84
N PHE A 62 -9.33 -19.31 -1.03
CA PHE A 62 -8.35 -20.28 -1.49
C PHE A 62 -8.94 -21.64 -1.86
N SER A 63 -10.22 -21.91 -1.56
CA SER A 63 -10.91 -23.12 -2.02
C SER A 63 -11.36 -23.02 -3.48
N SER A 64 -11.69 -21.80 -3.93
CA SER A 64 -12.02 -21.48 -5.32
C SER A 64 -11.11 -20.36 -5.89
N PRO A 65 -9.79 -20.58 -5.93
CA PRO A 65 -8.80 -19.53 -6.13
C PRO A 65 -8.95 -18.79 -7.46
N TRP A 66 -9.27 -19.50 -8.55
CA TRP A 66 -9.47 -18.87 -9.87
C TRP A 66 -10.70 -17.97 -9.91
N MET A 67 -11.83 -18.40 -9.33
CA MET A 67 -13.06 -17.61 -9.29
C MET A 67 -12.89 -16.38 -8.38
N SER A 68 -12.29 -16.57 -7.20
CA SER A 68 -11.92 -15.48 -6.28
C SER A 68 -10.99 -14.47 -6.95
N TYR A 69 -9.93 -14.94 -7.63
CA TYR A 69 -8.99 -14.07 -8.34
C TYR A 69 -9.66 -13.29 -9.47
N LYS A 70 -10.38 -13.98 -10.37
CA LYS A 70 -11.02 -13.36 -11.55
C LYS A 70 -12.01 -12.27 -11.15
N SER A 71 -12.89 -12.54 -10.18
CA SER A 71 -13.88 -11.55 -9.72
C SER A 71 -13.23 -10.30 -9.11
N ARG A 72 -12.14 -10.49 -8.34
CA ARG A 72 -11.36 -9.40 -7.75
C ARG A 72 -10.59 -8.60 -8.79
N LEU A 73 -9.97 -9.28 -9.75
CA LEU A 73 -9.24 -8.62 -10.82
C LEU A 73 -10.17 -7.76 -11.67
N PHE A 74 -11.36 -8.28 -12.02
CA PHE A 74 -12.37 -7.51 -12.75
C PHE A 74 -12.82 -6.26 -11.97
N THR A 75 -13.09 -6.44 -10.67
CA THR A 75 -13.46 -5.32 -9.80
C THR A 75 -12.34 -4.27 -9.74
N ARG A 76 -11.09 -4.69 -9.57
CA ARG A 76 -9.92 -3.80 -9.52
C ARG A 76 -9.62 -3.14 -10.87
N ALA A 77 -9.88 -3.81 -11.98
CA ALA A 77 -9.78 -3.17 -13.28
C ALA A 77 -10.75 -1.98 -13.36
N ARG A 78 -11.99 -2.16 -12.90
CA ARG A 78 -13.00 -1.09 -12.87
C ARG A 78 -12.71 0.00 -11.83
N THR A 79 -12.19 -0.35 -10.66
CA THR A 79 -12.04 0.60 -9.54
C THR A 79 -10.63 1.20 -9.39
N ILE A 80 -9.63 0.64 -10.06
CA ILE A 80 -8.24 1.10 -9.99
C ILE A 80 -7.71 1.41 -11.39
N LEU A 81 -7.72 0.45 -12.32
CA LEU A 81 -7.13 0.64 -13.65
C LEU A 81 -7.87 1.70 -14.48
N VAL A 82 -9.21 1.67 -14.47
CA VAL A 82 -10.01 2.68 -15.19
C VAL A 82 -9.79 4.08 -14.60
N PRO A 83 -9.93 4.33 -13.28
CA PRO A 83 -9.59 5.62 -12.68
C PRO A 83 -8.15 6.06 -12.94
N PHE A 84 -7.19 5.13 -12.89
CA PHE A 84 -5.79 5.41 -13.23
C PHE A 84 -5.64 6.00 -14.64
N ILE A 85 -6.25 5.37 -15.65
CA ILE A 85 -6.22 5.85 -17.04
C ILE A 85 -6.91 7.21 -17.15
N VAL A 86 -8.13 7.34 -16.61
CA VAL A 86 -8.93 8.57 -16.70
C VAL A 86 -8.20 9.75 -16.05
N PHE A 87 -7.67 9.58 -14.84
CA PHE A 87 -6.96 10.65 -14.15
C PHE A 87 -5.59 10.97 -14.75
N ASN A 88 -4.93 10.02 -15.44
CA ASN A 88 -3.73 10.34 -16.22
C ASN A 88 -4.07 11.23 -17.41
N ILE A 89 -5.15 10.91 -18.14
CA ILE A 89 -5.61 11.70 -19.28
C ILE A 89 -6.02 13.11 -18.82
N PHE A 90 -6.74 13.22 -17.69
CA PHE A 90 -7.04 14.53 -17.11
C PHE A 90 -5.79 15.30 -16.69
N GLY A 91 -4.78 14.63 -16.12
CA GLY A 91 -3.49 15.25 -15.81
C GLY A 91 -2.80 15.81 -17.06
N LEU A 92 -2.83 15.08 -18.17
CA LEU A 92 -2.30 15.54 -19.46
C LEU A 92 -3.07 16.77 -19.98
N LEU A 93 -4.40 16.69 -20.04
CA LEU A 93 -5.25 17.78 -20.52
C LEU A 93 -5.07 19.05 -19.67
N PHE A 94 -5.00 18.89 -18.35
CA PHE A 94 -4.73 19.98 -17.43
C PHE A 94 -3.35 20.60 -17.66
N SER A 95 -2.32 19.77 -17.82
CA SER A 95 -0.95 20.25 -18.10
C SER A 95 -0.85 20.99 -19.42
N LEU A 96 -1.54 20.52 -20.47
CA LEU A 96 -1.62 21.20 -21.76
C LEU A 96 -2.34 22.55 -21.65
N ALA A 97 -3.45 22.60 -20.92
CA ALA A 97 -4.19 23.86 -20.70
C ALA A 97 -3.35 24.87 -19.90
N LEU A 98 -2.67 24.42 -18.84
CA LEU A 98 -1.76 25.27 -18.05
C LEU A 98 -0.63 25.83 -18.91
N PHE A 99 -0.02 25.02 -19.78
CA PHE A 99 1.06 25.46 -20.64
C PHE A 99 0.65 26.60 -21.58
N GLN A 100 -0.61 26.65 -22.03
CA GLN A 100 -1.12 27.75 -22.85
C GLN A 100 -1.24 29.08 -22.09
N ILE A 101 -1.45 29.02 -20.77
CA ILE A 101 -1.69 30.19 -19.92
C ILE A 101 -0.38 30.66 -19.27
N HIS A 102 0.46 29.71 -18.86
CA HIS A 102 1.74 29.93 -18.22
C HIS A 102 2.78 29.00 -18.86
N PRO A 103 3.43 29.44 -19.95
CA PRO A 103 4.52 28.69 -20.56
C PRO A 103 5.63 28.54 -19.53
N VAL A 104 5.80 27.32 -19.03
CA VAL A 104 6.92 26.92 -18.17
C VAL A 104 7.99 26.27 -19.05
N ASP A 105 9.22 26.17 -18.57
CA ASP A 105 10.35 25.51 -19.28
C ASP A 105 10.12 24.01 -19.57
N TYR A 106 8.97 23.47 -19.16
CA TYR A 106 8.55 22.09 -19.35
C TYR A 106 7.35 22.03 -20.30
N HIS A 107 7.50 21.34 -21.44
CA HIS A 107 6.35 21.06 -22.30
C HIS A 107 5.79 19.65 -21.98
N PRO A 108 4.46 19.50 -21.72
CA PRO A 108 3.86 18.23 -21.26
C PRO A 108 4.08 17.02 -22.18
N LEU A 109 4.33 17.28 -23.47
CA LEU A 109 4.58 16.25 -24.49
C LEU A 109 6.08 16.05 -24.79
N ASP A 110 6.99 16.70 -24.08
CA ASP A 110 8.42 16.57 -24.33
C ASP A 110 8.87 15.11 -24.24
N GLY A 111 9.46 14.59 -25.32
CA GLY A 111 9.85 13.18 -25.41
C GLY A 111 8.68 12.19 -25.43
N VAL A 112 7.44 12.63 -25.69
CA VAL A 112 6.28 11.75 -25.93
C VAL A 112 5.96 11.72 -27.43
N ASN A 113 5.86 10.52 -27.99
CA ASN A 113 5.41 10.26 -29.34
C ASN A 113 4.42 9.08 -29.34
N ALA A 114 3.85 8.74 -30.51
CA ALA A 114 2.88 7.65 -30.62
C ALA A 114 3.43 6.31 -30.12
N GLY A 115 4.73 6.03 -30.29
CA GLY A 115 5.36 4.78 -29.89
C GLY A 115 5.57 4.62 -28.38
N ASN A 116 5.72 5.72 -27.63
CA ASN A 116 5.96 5.67 -26.19
C ASN A 116 4.82 6.27 -25.34
N CYS A 117 3.71 6.66 -25.96
CA CYS A 117 2.55 7.23 -25.26
C CYS A 117 2.01 6.29 -24.17
N LEU A 118 1.90 4.99 -24.46
CA LEU A 118 1.48 3.99 -23.47
C LEU A 118 2.48 3.87 -22.31
N GLN A 119 3.77 4.00 -22.59
CA GLN A 119 4.82 3.99 -21.57
C GLN A 119 4.73 5.27 -20.71
N ALA A 120 4.49 6.43 -21.30
CA ALA A 120 4.28 7.69 -20.58
C ALA A 120 3.04 7.61 -19.66
N LEU A 121 1.95 7.03 -20.14
CA LEU A 121 0.75 6.77 -19.36
C LEU A 121 1.03 5.79 -18.22
N TYR A 122 1.72 4.68 -18.49
CA TYR A 122 2.12 3.70 -17.48
C TYR A 122 2.98 4.35 -16.38
N HIS A 123 3.96 5.17 -16.73
CA HIS A 123 4.80 5.86 -15.75
C HIS A 123 4.11 7.05 -15.05
N SER A 124 2.83 7.30 -15.34
CA SER A 124 2.06 8.40 -14.73
C SER A 124 2.68 9.77 -14.97
N LYS A 125 3.27 9.98 -16.16
CA LYS A 125 4.04 11.17 -16.50
C LYS A 125 3.30 12.48 -16.18
N TRP A 126 2.00 12.51 -16.42
CA TRP A 126 1.19 13.73 -16.28
C TRP A 126 0.45 13.85 -14.95
N ASN A 127 0.54 12.83 -14.10
CA ASN A 127 0.00 12.88 -12.75
C ASN A 127 0.78 11.90 -11.88
N GLY A 128 1.91 12.38 -11.35
CA GLY A 128 2.86 11.56 -10.61
C GLY A 128 2.22 10.81 -9.44
N ALA A 129 1.25 11.42 -8.76
CA ALA A 129 0.56 10.79 -7.62
C ALA A 129 -0.18 9.50 -7.99
N LEU A 130 -0.48 9.23 -9.27
CA LEU A 130 -1.20 8.01 -9.68
C LEU A 130 -0.33 6.74 -9.69
N TRP A 131 0.98 6.85 -9.45
CA TRP A 131 1.87 5.69 -9.48
C TRP A 131 1.43 4.57 -8.53
N TYR A 132 0.86 4.91 -7.36
CA TYR A 132 0.46 3.90 -6.37
C TYR A 132 -0.78 3.12 -6.81
N LEU A 133 -1.68 3.72 -7.60
CA LEU A 133 -2.82 3.00 -8.17
C LEU A 133 -2.37 1.97 -9.19
N ARG A 134 -1.42 2.34 -10.07
CA ARG A 134 -0.77 1.40 -10.99
C ARG A 134 -0.10 0.27 -10.23
N ALA A 135 0.76 0.60 -9.27
CA ALA A 135 1.43 -0.39 -8.45
C ALA A 135 0.43 -1.31 -7.72
N LEU A 136 -0.69 -0.77 -7.23
CA LEU A 136 -1.72 -1.54 -6.54
C LEU A 136 -2.43 -2.52 -7.49
N PHE A 137 -2.57 -2.16 -8.76
CA PHE A 137 -3.07 -3.06 -9.80
C PHE A 137 -2.03 -4.13 -10.17
N GLU A 138 -0.75 -3.76 -10.30
CA GLU A 138 0.37 -4.70 -10.50
C GLU A 138 0.44 -5.75 -9.39
N PHE A 139 0.34 -5.31 -8.13
CA PHE A 139 0.18 -6.21 -6.97
C PHE A 139 -0.99 -7.16 -7.16
N ALA A 140 -2.16 -6.66 -7.57
CA ALA A 140 -3.35 -7.49 -7.73
C ALA A 140 -3.18 -8.58 -8.78
N LEU A 141 -2.39 -8.34 -9.84
CA LEU A 141 -2.09 -9.33 -10.88
C LEU A 141 -1.26 -10.51 -10.33
N ILE A 142 -0.33 -10.24 -9.42
CA ILE A 142 0.55 -11.27 -8.85
C ILE A 142 0.09 -11.81 -7.49
N ALA A 143 -1.00 -11.25 -6.94
CA ALA A 143 -1.47 -11.57 -5.61
C ALA A 143 -1.70 -13.08 -5.38
N PRO A 144 -2.24 -13.88 -6.32
CA PRO A 144 -2.36 -15.32 -6.12
C PRO A 144 -1.02 -15.98 -5.77
N SER A 145 0.05 -15.65 -6.50
CA SER A 145 1.39 -16.20 -6.28
C SER A 145 1.92 -15.86 -4.88
N ILE A 146 1.77 -14.60 -4.46
CA ILE A 146 2.12 -14.17 -3.09
C ILE A 146 1.35 -14.99 -2.06
N GLY A 147 0.04 -15.13 -2.25
CA GLY A 147 -0.83 -15.89 -1.35
C GLY A 147 -0.43 -17.35 -1.22
N TYR A 148 -0.08 -18.01 -2.33
CA TYR A 148 0.38 -19.41 -2.30
C TYR A 148 1.73 -19.57 -1.59
N ILE A 149 2.69 -18.68 -1.82
CA ILE A 149 3.99 -18.68 -1.12
C ILE A 149 3.79 -18.58 0.39
N ILE A 150 2.93 -17.66 0.84
CA ILE A 150 2.68 -17.43 2.27
C ILE A 150 1.91 -18.59 2.91
N ARG A 151 0.95 -19.17 2.18
CA ARG A 151 0.12 -20.27 2.66
C ARG A 151 0.89 -21.58 2.76
N ALA A 152 2.00 -21.74 2.02
CA ALA A 152 2.81 -22.95 2.04
C ALA A 152 3.30 -23.32 3.45
N THR A 153 3.62 -22.32 4.28
CA THR A 153 4.05 -22.54 5.66
C THR A 153 3.94 -21.28 6.52
N LYS A 154 3.66 -21.43 7.81
CA LYS A 154 3.72 -20.32 8.79
C LYS A 154 5.12 -19.71 8.91
N TRP A 155 6.16 -20.46 8.54
CA TRP A 155 7.52 -19.95 8.52
C TRP A 155 7.80 -18.99 7.36
N SER A 156 6.83 -18.75 6.47
CA SER A 156 6.93 -17.80 5.37
C SER A 156 7.22 -16.37 5.85
N ILE A 157 6.90 -16.01 7.10
CA ILE A 157 7.28 -14.73 7.70
C ILE A 157 8.81 -14.48 7.66
N LEU A 158 9.62 -15.54 7.70
CA LEU A 158 11.07 -15.43 7.60
C LEU A 158 11.53 -14.88 6.24
N LEU A 159 10.67 -14.93 5.21
CA LEU A 159 10.94 -14.35 3.90
C LEU A 159 10.93 -12.80 3.91
N VAL A 160 10.43 -12.15 4.97
CA VAL A 160 10.43 -10.69 5.07
C VAL A 160 11.85 -10.10 4.93
N VAL A 161 12.84 -10.72 5.57
CA VAL A 161 14.24 -10.26 5.52
C VAL A 161 14.85 -10.39 4.12
N PRO A 162 14.84 -11.57 3.46
CA PRO A 162 15.37 -11.66 2.09
C PRO A 162 14.57 -10.81 1.10
N ILE A 163 13.24 -10.69 1.25
CA ILE A 163 12.44 -9.78 0.43
C ILE A 163 12.89 -8.34 0.61
N TYR A 164 13.11 -7.88 1.85
CA TYR A 164 13.65 -6.54 2.11
C TYR A 164 14.99 -6.31 1.40
N LEU A 165 15.93 -7.25 1.56
CA LEU A 165 17.26 -7.13 0.97
C LEU A 165 17.25 -7.09 -0.55
N LEU A 166 16.36 -7.86 -1.18
CA LEU A 166 16.22 -7.92 -2.64
C LEU A 166 15.44 -6.71 -3.21
N CYS A 167 14.40 -6.27 -2.51
CA CYS A 167 13.45 -5.30 -3.04
C CYS A 167 13.77 -3.84 -2.70
N GLN A 168 14.65 -3.57 -1.71
CA GLN A 168 15.01 -2.19 -1.31
C GLN A 168 15.62 -1.34 -2.45
N TYR A 169 16.20 -1.98 -3.47
CA TYR A 169 16.78 -1.31 -4.63
C TYR A 169 15.77 -1.03 -5.76
N ALA A 170 14.55 -1.52 -5.64
CA ALA A 170 13.51 -1.24 -6.62
C ALA A 170 13.11 0.24 -6.58
N PRO A 171 12.63 0.82 -7.69
CA PRO A 171 12.11 2.19 -7.67
C PRO A 171 10.97 2.32 -6.66
N TYR A 172 10.95 3.39 -5.87
CA TYR A 172 9.91 3.68 -4.88
C TYR A 172 8.48 3.60 -5.44
N SER A 173 8.30 3.95 -6.72
CA SER A 173 7.01 3.89 -7.41
C SER A 173 6.60 2.49 -7.88
N SER A 174 7.45 1.48 -7.74
CA SER A 174 7.17 0.09 -8.10
C SER A 174 6.53 -0.66 -6.93
N PHE A 175 5.56 -1.53 -7.20
CA PHE A 175 5.01 -2.41 -6.15
C PHE A 175 6.08 -3.32 -5.51
N ILE A 176 7.18 -3.61 -6.24
CA ILE A 176 8.29 -4.45 -5.76
C ILE A 176 8.94 -3.79 -4.54
N TYR A 177 9.13 -2.48 -4.55
CA TYR A 177 9.69 -1.75 -3.41
C TYR A 177 8.85 -1.97 -2.13
N TRP A 178 7.54 -2.09 -2.29
CA TRP A 178 6.56 -2.30 -1.22
C TRP A 178 6.31 -3.77 -0.88
N MET A 179 7.08 -4.70 -1.46
CA MET A 179 6.86 -6.13 -1.30
C MET A 179 6.89 -6.56 0.18
N VAL A 180 7.76 -5.97 1.00
CA VAL A 180 7.79 -6.26 2.45
C VAL A 180 6.43 -5.98 3.10
N ASN A 181 5.87 -4.78 2.87
CA ASN A 181 4.59 -4.35 3.43
C ASN A 181 3.43 -5.22 2.93
N ILE A 182 3.43 -5.53 1.63
CA ILE A 182 2.45 -6.41 1.00
C ILE A 182 2.52 -7.81 1.63
N PHE A 183 3.72 -8.36 1.75
CA PHE A 183 3.96 -9.68 2.31
C PHE A 183 3.54 -9.74 3.78
N THR A 184 3.87 -8.73 4.58
CA THR A 184 3.43 -8.62 5.97
C THR A 184 1.91 -8.59 6.08
N GLY A 185 1.23 -7.74 5.31
CA GLY A 185 -0.24 -7.66 5.33
C GLY A 185 -0.92 -8.96 4.91
N ALA A 186 -0.39 -9.59 3.86
CA ALA A 186 -0.85 -10.89 3.37
C ALA A 186 -0.64 -12.01 4.40
N TYR A 187 0.52 -12.03 5.07
CA TYR A 187 0.83 -13.00 6.13
C TYR A 187 -0.12 -12.86 7.30
N ILE A 188 -0.37 -11.63 7.76
CA ILE A 188 -1.31 -11.36 8.85
C ILE A 188 -2.72 -11.83 8.48
N ALA A 189 -3.16 -11.63 7.24
CA ALA A 189 -4.47 -12.08 6.78
C ALA A 189 -4.60 -13.61 6.70
N ILE A 190 -3.57 -14.29 6.18
CA ILE A 190 -3.61 -15.75 5.95
C ILE A 190 -3.48 -16.53 7.26
N TRP A 191 -2.62 -16.06 8.17
CA TRP A 191 -2.33 -16.72 9.46
C TRP A 191 -3.03 -16.04 10.65
N HIS A 192 -4.07 -15.25 10.39
CA HIS A 192 -4.77 -14.42 11.37
C HIS A 192 -5.23 -15.18 12.62
N GLU A 193 -5.88 -16.33 12.45
CA GLU A 193 -6.41 -17.13 13.57
C GLU A 193 -5.28 -17.61 14.50
N GLN A 194 -4.18 -18.08 13.92
CA GLN A 194 -3.01 -18.51 14.69
C GLN A 194 -2.33 -17.34 15.38
N LEU A 195 -2.24 -16.19 14.71
CA LEU A 195 -1.68 -14.96 15.28
C LEU A 195 -2.54 -14.44 16.44
N ILE A 196 -3.87 -14.45 16.33
CA ILE A 196 -4.76 -14.08 17.42
C ILE A 196 -4.60 -15.06 18.58
N ALA A 197 -4.61 -16.37 18.33
CA ALA A 197 -4.44 -17.38 19.38
C ALA A 197 -3.09 -17.22 20.10
N TYR A 198 -2.03 -16.87 19.37
CA TYR A 198 -0.72 -16.58 19.96
C TYR A 198 -0.74 -15.25 20.75
N TYR A 199 -1.33 -14.20 20.18
CA TYR A 199 -1.46 -12.90 20.84
C TYR A 199 -2.27 -12.99 22.14
N THR A 200 -3.41 -13.68 22.16
CA THR A 200 -4.23 -13.83 23.37
C THR A 200 -3.48 -14.60 24.45
N ARG A 201 -2.74 -15.65 24.07
CA ARG A 201 -1.90 -16.44 24.98
C ARG A 201 -0.76 -15.62 25.60
N TYR A 202 -0.14 -14.73 24.83
CA TYR A 202 1.03 -13.96 25.26
C TYR A 202 0.75 -12.45 25.42
N LYS A 203 -0.52 -12.07 25.59
CA LYS A 203 -1.00 -10.68 25.57
C LYS A 203 -0.21 -9.78 26.52
N LYS A 204 0.04 -10.26 27.75
CA LYS A 204 0.82 -9.52 28.76
C LYS A 204 2.24 -9.22 28.28
N LEU A 205 2.92 -10.19 27.70
CA LEU A 205 4.27 -10.00 27.17
C LEU A 205 4.28 -8.99 26.03
N TYR A 206 3.35 -9.10 25.06
CA TYR A 206 3.24 -8.14 23.97
C TYR A 206 2.99 -6.70 24.44
N ILE A 207 2.07 -6.50 25.38
CA ILE A 207 1.77 -5.17 25.93
C ILE A 207 3.00 -4.62 26.66
N SER A 208 3.69 -5.43 27.46
CA SER A 208 4.93 -5.01 28.13
C SER A 208 6.02 -4.62 27.13
N THR A 209 6.24 -5.41 26.08
CA THR A 209 7.22 -5.08 25.04
C THR A 209 6.83 -3.81 24.28
N LEU A 210 5.55 -3.61 23.98
CA LEU A 210 5.06 -2.39 23.33
C LEU A 210 5.26 -1.16 24.23
N ILE A 211 5.01 -1.28 25.53
CA ILE A 211 5.27 -0.23 26.53
C ILE A 211 6.77 0.06 26.64
N ILE A 212 7.63 -0.96 26.57
CA ILE A 212 9.09 -0.76 26.60
C ILE A 212 9.57 -0.07 25.33
N ILE A 213 9.05 -0.46 24.16
CA ILE A 213 9.42 0.12 22.86
C ILE A 213 8.89 1.55 22.71
N LEU A 214 7.63 1.81 23.08
CA LEU A 214 7.01 3.14 22.97
C LEU A 214 7.36 4.06 24.14
N GLY A 215 7.59 3.48 25.32
CA GLY A 215 7.89 4.18 26.57
C GLY A 215 9.37 4.23 26.92
N GLY A 216 10.26 4.13 25.91
CA GLY A 216 11.70 4.35 26.07
C GLY A 216 11.96 5.67 26.79
N GLY A 217 12.08 5.61 28.12
CA GLY A 217 12.28 6.76 28.98
C GLY A 217 11.80 6.66 30.43
N ASN A 218 10.90 5.74 30.84
CA ASN A 218 10.59 5.59 32.27
C ASN A 218 10.08 4.19 32.65
N SER A 219 11.02 3.36 33.11
CA SER A 219 10.81 1.99 33.60
C SER A 219 9.89 1.88 34.82
N SER A 220 9.49 2.99 35.46
CA SER A 220 8.62 3.00 36.63
C SER A 220 7.11 2.93 36.30
N LEU A 221 6.69 3.32 35.09
CA LEU A 221 5.27 3.31 34.70
C LEU A 221 4.81 1.92 34.22
N ALA A 222 5.70 1.18 33.56
CA ALA A 222 5.43 -0.17 33.07
C ALA A 222 5.08 -1.15 34.20
N PHE A 223 5.67 -0.98 35.39
CA PHE A 223 5.43 -1.86 36.53
C PHE A 223 4.09 -1.60 37.26
N ARG A 224 3.52 -0.39 37.12
CA ARG A 224 2.23 -0.02 37.75
C ARG A 224 1.01 -0.47 36.96
N LEU A 225 1.13 -0.63 35.64
CA LEU A 225 0.05 -1.11 34.77
C LEU A 225 -0.03 -2.65 34.69
N LEU A 226 0.88 -3.36 35.37
CA LEU A 226 0.96 -4.83 35.42
C LEU A 226 0.39 -5.45 36.70
N ARG A 227 -0.20 -4.66 37.61
CA ARG A 227 -1.03 -5.13 38.72
C ARG A 227 -2.49 -5.20 38.32
#